data_AF-A0A6M2DAV3-F1
#
_entry.id   AF-A0A6M2DAV3-F1
#
_cell.length_a   1.000
_cell.length_b   1.000
_cell.length_c   1.000
_cell.angle_alpha   90.00
_cell.angle_beta   90.00
_cell.angle_gamma   90.00
#
_symmetry.space_group_name_H-M   'P 1'
#
loop_
_entity.id
_entity.type
_entity.pdbx_description
1 polymer ?
#
loop_
_entity_poly.entity_id
_entity_poly.type
_entity_poly.pdbx_seq_one_letter_code
_entity_poly.pdbx_strand_id
1 'polypeptide(L)'
;LFQVKNVVWSTFAKETVLNRRIRCWNADNGCESEGVASAMLEHFANDCQFHAVSCSSCRGKFLHQDIANHVVSVCTARSPVKRNSRHRPQGNESSDVMAELKKISSENALMKKQLESLERRMISDSDSARKVSSSVVDKTVATACENGTSSTGRSCSESEFVREVLSQIRHFLAENERGTKAFITQECNRIVESLTEKLK
;
A
#
# COMPACT_ATOMS: atom_id res chain seq x y z
N LEU A 1 15.56 54.46 12.09
CA LEU A 1 15.42 55.03 10.73
C LEU A 1 16.45 54.36 9.82
N PHE A 2 16.11 53.24 9.18
CA PHE A 2 16.99 52.62 8.19
C PHE A 2 16.85 53.39 6.87
N GLN A 3 17.84 54.21 6.52
CA GLN A 3 17.91 54.81 5.18
C GLN A 3 18.34 53.73 4.19
N VAL A 4 17.40 53.21 3.41
CA VAL A 4 17.72 52.30 2.30
C VAL A 4 18.12 53.12 1.09
N LYS A 5 19.31 53.73 1.14
CA LYS A 5 19.93 54.32 -0.05
C LYS A 5 20.64 53.19 -0.80
N ASN A 6 20.26 53.01 -2.07
CA ASN A 6 20.81 52.05 -3.04
C ASN A 6 20.17 50.64 -3.05
N VAL A 7 18.84 50.54 -3.16
CA VAL A 7 18.22 49.29 -3.68
C VAL A 7 18.17 49.38 -5.19
N VAL A 8 18.99 48.57 -5.88
CA VAL A 8 18.88 48.37 -7.33
C VAL A 8 17.96 47.17 -7.56
N TRP A 9 16.79 47.43 -8.14
CA TRP A 9 15.90 46.36 -8.57
C TRP A 9 16.45 45.76 -9.87
N SER A 10 16.66 44.45 -9.89
CA SER A 10 17.10 43.71 -11.07
C SER A 10 16.16 42.54 -11.30
N THR A 11 15.81 42.30 -12.56
CA THR A 11 15.00 41.15 -12.99
C THR A 11 15.91 40.06 -13.51
N PHE A 12 15.65 38.83 -13.06
CA PHE A 12 16.37 37.63 -13.51
C PHE A 12 15.35 36.59 -13.95
N ALA A 13 15.73 35.75 -14.92
CA ALA A 13 14.95 34.57 -15.25
C ALA A 13 14.86 33.64 -14.03
N LYS A 14 13.70 33.00 -13.85
CA LYS A 14 13.42 32.12 -12.70
C LYS A 14 14.45 31.01 -12.58
N GLU A 15 14.78 30.38 -13.70
CA GLU A 15 15.76 29.29 -13.79
C GLU A 15 17.14 29.77 -13.35
N THR A 16 17.52 31.00 -13.71
CA THR A 16 18.79 31.60 -13.30
C THR A 16 18.87 31.79 -11.79
N VAL A 17 17.78 32.20 -11.14
CA VAL A 17 17.73 32.38 -9.68
C VAL A 17 17.73 31.01 -8.98
N LEU A 18 16.91 30.08 -9.45
CA LEU A 18 16.76 28.76 -8.84
C LEU A 18 18.02 27.89 -8.95
N ASN A 19 18.86 28.11 -9.96
CA ASN A 19 20.13 27.40 -10.14
C ASN A 19 21.30 28.05 -9.39
N ARG A 20 21.10 29.17 -8.67
CA ARG A 20 22.18 29.77 -7.86
C ARG A 20 22.48 28.90 -6.66
N ARG A 21 23.77 28.73 -6.39
CA ARG A 21 24.27 28.06 -5.20
C ARG A 21 24.11 28.98 -3.99
N ILE A 22 23.46 28.49 -2.95
CA ILE A 22 23.16 29.19 -1.71
C ILE A 22 23.37 28.28 -0.50
N ARG A 23 23.55 28.88 0.68
CA ARG A 23 23.47 28.20 1.97
C ARG A 23 22.03 28.21 2.49
N CYS A 24 21.72 27.27 3.38
CA CYS A 24 20.42 27.22 4.05
C CYS A 24 20.12 28.52 4.83
N TRP A 25 18.86 28.96 4.81
CA TRP A 25 18.40 30.12 5.59
C TRP A 25 18.56 29.94 7.11
N ASN A 26 18.70 28.70 7.58
CA ASN A 26 18.95 28.35 8.98
C ASN A 26 20.45 28.14 9.27
N ALA A 27 21.36 28.64 8.44
CA ALA A 27 22.81 28.51 8.67
C ALA A 27 23.25 29.13 10.02
N ASP A 28 22.67 30.26 10.40
CA ASP A 28 22.94 30.90 11.70
C ASP A 28 22.42 30.07 12.89
N ASN A 29 21.50 29.13 12.64
CA ASN A 29 21.00 28.18 13.62
C ASN A 29 21.79 26.85 13.60
N GLY A 30 22.83 26.73 12.77
CA GLY A 30 23.69 25.54 12.68
C GLY A 30 23.46 24.62 11.48
N CYS A 31 22.62 25.01 10.51
CA CYS A 31 22.44 24.20 9.30
C CYS A 31 23.58 24.40 8.29
N GLU A 32 24.34 23.34 8.01
CA GLU A 32 25.48 23.38 7.08
C GLU A 32 25.12 23.07 5.62
N SER A 33 23.83 22.87 5.31
CA SER A 33 23.41 22.53 3.95
C SER A 33 23.69 23.64 2.94
N GLU A 34 24.29 23.28 1.81
CA GLU A 34 24.59 24.14 0.67
C GLU A 34 24.15 23.45 -0.63
N GLY A 35 23.54 24.19 -1.55
CA GLY A 35 23.04 23.64 -2.80
C GLY A 35 22.44 24.70 -3.71
N VAL A 36 21.87 24.27 -4.84
CA VAL A 36 21.10 25.17 -5.70
C VAL A 36 19.81 25.61 -4.98
N ALA A 37 19.36 26.84 -5.24
CA ALA A 37 18.21 27.40 -4.56
C ALA A 37 16.92 26.57 -4.70
N SER A 38 16.72 25.89 -5.84
CA SER A 38 15.60 24.94 -6.01
C SER A 38 15.63 23.80 -4.98
N ALA A 39 16.77 23.13 -4.82
CA ALA A 39 16.95 22.07 -3.84
C ALA A 39 16.91 22.60 -2.41
N MET A 40 17.37 23.82 -2.18
CA MET A 40 17.34 24.44 -0.85
C MET A 40 15.90 24.74 -0.39
N LEU A 41 15.00 25.08 -1.31
CA LEU A 41 13.56 25.25 -0.99
C LEU A 41 12.95 23.94 -0.49
N GLU A 42 13.28 22.82 -1.13
CA GLU A 42 12.83 21.49 -0.71
C GLU A 42 13.43 21.10 0.65
N HIS A 43 14.75 21.29 0.81
CA HIS A 43 15.42 21.08 2.10
C HIS A 43 14.78 21.91 3.22
N PHE A 44 14.50 23.19 2.96
CA PHE A 44 13.85 24.06 3.93
C PHE A 44 12.42 23.60 4.24
N ALA A 45 11.67 23.06 3.29
CA ALA A 45 10.31 22.60 3.58
C ALA A 45 10.30 21.29 4.39
N ASN A 46 11.18 20.35 4.06
CA ASN A 46 11.00 18.95 4.46
C ASN A 46 12.11 18.41 5.36
N ASP A 47 13.34 18.89 5.21
CA ASP A 47 14.52 18.21 5.77
C ASP A 47 15.24 19.01 6.87
N CYS A 48 15.09 20.34 6.89
CA CYS A 48 15.88 21.19 7.77
C CYS A 48 15.41 21.08 9.23
N GLN A 49 16.26 20.52 10.09
CA GLN A 49 15.98 20.34 11.52
C GLN A 49 16.26 21.60 12.36
N PHE A 50 16.95 22.58 11.75
CA PHE A 50 17.41 23.81 12.40
C PHE A 50 16.43 24.99 12.27
N HIS A 51 15.15 24.71 11.97
CA HIS A 51 14.12 25.73 11.96
C HIS A 51 13.93 26.32 13.35
N ALA A 52 14.09 27.64 13.46
CA ALA A 52 13.67 28.35 14.65
C ALA A 52 12.14 28.42 14.69
N VAL A 53 11.54 27.75 15.68
CA VAL A 53 10.11 27.76 15.95
C VAL A 53 9.83 28.32 17.34
N SER A 54 8.65 28.91 17.52
CA SER A 54 8.23 29.44 18.82
C SER A 54 7.26 28.47 19.49
N CYS A 55 7.48 28.16 20.77
CA CYS A 55 6.52 27.43 21.58
C CYS A 55 5.24 28.25 21.74
N SER A 56 4.07 27.68 21.46
CA SER A 56 2.79 28.37 21.62
C SER A 56 2.43 28.67 23.08
N SER A 57 2.93 27.86 24.02
CA SER A 57 2.65 27.99 25.45
C SER A 57 3.55 29.02 26.13
N CYS A 58 4.88 28.92 25.95
CA CYS A 58 5.85 29.78 26.64
C CYS A 58 6.41 30.92 25.77
N ARG A 59 6.13 30.92 24.45
CA ARG A 59 6.70 31.84 23.45
C ARG A 59 8.23 31.82 23.32
N GLY A 60 8.90 30.86 23.97
CA GLY A 60 10.33 30.62 23.79
C GLY A 60 10.64 30.14 22.38
N LYS A 61 11.81 30.51 21.86
CA LYS A 61 12.32 30.08 20.55
C LYS A 61 13.18 28.83 20.72
N PHE A 62 12.94 27.82 19.90
CA PHE A 62 13.63 26.53 19.92
C PHE A 62 13.88 26.06 18.50
N LEU A 63 14.82 25.12 18.31
CA LEU A 63 14.95 24.41 17.05
C LEU A 63 13.81 23.40 16.92
N HIS A 64 13.37 23.14 15.69
CA HIS A 64 12.29 22.20 15.41
C HIS A 64 12.58 20.78 15.94
N GLN A 65 13.85 20.35 15.95
CA GLN A 65 14.25 19.09 16.58
C GLN A 65 14.03 19.06 18.11
N ASP A 66 14.08 20.21 18.77
CA ASP A 66 14.06 20.31 20.23
C ASP A 66 12.67 20.67 20.79
N ILE A 67 11.77 21.21 19.96
CA ILE A 67 10.46 21.71 20.41
C ILE A 67 9.58 20.59 20.98
N ALA A 68 9.63 19.39 20.42
CA ALA A 68 8.86 18.25 20.91
C ALA A 68 9.31 17.86 22.34
N ASN A 69 10.62 17.77 22.55
CA ASN A 69 11.21 17.47 23.85
C ASN A 69 10.87 18.58 24.87
N HIS A 70 10.97 19.84 24.46
CA HIS A 70 10.59 20.99 25.29
C HIS A 70 9.14 20.88 25.76
N VAL A 71 8.17 20.66 24.86
CA VAL A 71 6.74 20.61 25.19
C VAL A 71 6.41 19.47 26.14
N VAL A 72 7.02 18.30 25.95
CA VAL A 72 6.74 17.12 26.78
C VAL A 72 7.34 17.25 28.18
N SER A 73 8.59 17.72 28.28
CA SER A 73 9.39 17.55 29.50
C SER A 73 9.80 18.83 30.23
N VAL A 74 9.98 19.97 29.55
CA VAL A 74 10.63 21.17 30.12
C VAL A 74 9.75 22.42 30.07
N CYS A 75 8.61 22.40 29.37
CA CYS A 75 7.73 23.56 29.25
C CYS A 75 7.01 23.85 30.58
N THR A 76 7.59 24.75 31.37
CA THR A 76 7.05 25.21 32.67
C THR A 76 5.77 26.04 32.52
N ALA A 77 5.48 26.54 31.32
CA ALA A 77 4.24 27.27 31.00
C ALA A 77 3.03 26.35 30.76
N ARG A 78 2.88 25.23 31.49
CA ARG A 78 1.62 24.45 31.56
C ARG A 78 0.52 25.21 32.31
N SER A 79 0.39 26.52 32.08
CA SER A 79 -0.82 27.24 32.43
C SER A 79 -1.80 27.04 31.27
N PRO A 80 -3.08 26.69 31.51
CA PRO A 80 -4.06 26.62 30.45
C PRO A 80 -4.19 28.02 29.86
N VAL A 81 -3.59 28.22 28.68
CA VAL A 81 -3.64 29.50 27.98
C VAL A 81 -5.12 29.86 27.82
N LYS A 82 -5.55 30.96 28.46
CA LYS A 82 -6.78 31.66 28.09
C LYS A 82 -6.63 32.03 26.61
N ARG A 83 -7.26 31.23 25.75
CA ARG A 83 -7.29 31.43 24.30
C ARG A 83 -7.99 32.76 24.01
N ASN A 84 -7.24 33.83 23.85
CA ASN A 84 -7.72 35.05 23.17
C ASN A 84 -7.72 34.87 21.65
N SER A 85 -8.26 33.73 21.20
CA SER A 85 -8.59 33.50 19.81
C SER A 85 -10.09 33.29 19.77
N ARG A 86 -10.80 34.14 19.03
CA ARG A 86 -12.26 34.02 18.76
C ARG A 86 -12.62 32.76 17.94
N HIS A 87 -11.82 31.71 18.03
CA HIS A 87 -12.17 30.36 17.62
C HIS A 87 -12.34 29.53 18.88
N ARG A 88 -13.60 29.44 19.30
CA ARG A 88 -14.14 28.45 20.22
C ARG A 88 -13.66 27.07 19.76
N PRO A 89 -12.80 26.36 20.52
CA PRO A 89 -12.59 24.95 20.25
C PRO A 89 -13.86 24.22 20.69
N GLN A 90 -14.58 23.64 19.74
CA GLN A 90 -15.64 22.69 20.02
C GLN A 90 -14.98 21.46 20.66
N GLY A 91 -15.15 21.30 21.97
CA GLY A 91 -14.61 20.19 22.78
C GLY A 91 -15.30 18.84 22.52
N ASN A 92 -15.63 18.54 21.28
CA ASN A 92 -16.35 17.35 20.86
C ASN A 92 -15.51 16.48 19.89
N GLU A 93 -14.63 17.10 19.09
CA GLU A 93 -13.88 16.39 18.04
C GLU A 93 -12.89 15.34 18.58
N SER A 94 -12.31 15.56 19.76
CA SER A 94 -11.33 14.60 20.33
C SER A 94 -11.95 13.30 20.82
N SER A 95 -13.24 13.29 21.16
CA SER A 95 -13.98 12.07 21.53
C SER A 95 -14.33 11.26 20.29
N ASP A 96 -14.75 11.95 19.23
CA ASP A 96 -15.14 11.34 17.96
C ASP A 96 -13.93 10.72 17.25
N VAL A 97 -12.79 11.40 17.23
CA VAL A 97 -11.54 10.85 16.66
C VAL A 97 -11.08 9.59 17.41
N MET A 98 -11.20 9.54 18.74
CA MET A 98 -10.87 8.33 19.51
C MET A 98 -11.87 7.19 19.29
N ALA A 99 -13.15 7.49 19.08
CA ALA A 99 -14.15 6.50 18.72
C ALA A 99 -13.87 5.89 17.35
N GLU A 100 -13.55 6.72 16.36
CA GLU A 100 -13.17 6.27 15.01
C GLU A 100 -11.87 5.46 15.03
N LEU A 101 -10.85 5.86 15.80
CA LEU A 101 -9.62 5.07 15.96
C LEU A 101 -9.88 3.68 16.55
N LYS A 102 -10.78 3.56 17.53
CA LYS A 102 -11.18 2.26 18.09
C LYS A 102 -11.92 1.41 17.06
N LYS A 103 -12.78 2.03 16.24
CA LYS A 103 -13.51 1.36 15.16
C LYS A 103 -12.56 0.85 14.07
N ILE A 104 -11.61 1.67 13.63
CA ILE A 104 -10.57 1.25 12.67
C ILE A 104 -9.74 0.11 13.26
N SER A 105 -9.38 0.18 14.55
CA SER A 105 -8.63 -0.88 15.21
C SER A 105 -9.39 -2.21 15.26
N SER A 106 -10.71 -2.19 15.47
CA SER A 106 -11.51 -3.42 15.50
C SER A 106 -11.73 -3.99 14.09
N GLU A 107 -11.98 -3.13 13.09
CA GLU A 107 -12.09 -3.50 11.68
C GLU A 107 -10.78 -4.14 11.16
N ASN A 108 -9.62 -3.58 11.51
CA ASN A 108 -8.32 -4.16 11.16
C ASN A 108 -8.09 -5.53 11.82
N ALA A 109 -8.51 -5.72 13.07
CA ALA A 109 -8.41 -7.01 13.74
C ALA A 109 -9.32 -8.08 13.10
N LEU A 110 -10.51 -7.68 12.65
CA LEU A 110 -11.42 -8.56 11.91
C LEU A 110 -10.82 -8.94 10.55
N MET A 111 -10.30 -7.96 9.82
CA MET A 111 -9.69 -8.16 8.51
C MET A 111 -8.51 -9.13 8.57
N LYS A 112 -7.67 -9.02 9.61
CA LYS A 112 -6.59 -9.96 9.87
C LYS A 112 -7.10 -11.39 10.05
N LYS A 113 -8.16 -11.60 10.85
CA LYS A 113 -8.78 -12.92 11.03
C LYS A 113 -9.38 -13.47 9.74
N GLN A 114 -9.98 -12.60 8.90
CA GLN A 114 -10.50 -13.01 7.60
C GLN A 114 -9.38 -13.46 6.66
N LEU A 115 -8.24 -12.76 6.66
CA LEU A 115 -7.07 -13.14 5.86
C LEU A 115 -6.52 -14.50 6.28
N GLU A 116 -6.34 -14.75 7.58
CA GLU A 116 -5.90 -16.05 8.11
C GLU A 116 -6.89 -17.18 7.79
N SER A 117 -8.20 -16.88 7.78
CA SER A 117 -9.24 -17.84 7.41
C SER A 117 -9.21 -18.17 5.91
N LEU A 118 -9.00 -17.15 5.07
CA LEU A 118 -8.88 -17.31 3.62
C LEU A 118 -7.65 -18.14 3.27
N GLU A 119 -6.51 -17.88 3.92
CA GLU A 119 -5.27 -18.65 3.75
C GLU A 119 -5.48 -20.13 4.09
N ARG A 120 -6.11 -20.44 5.23
CA ARG A 120 -6.44 -21.82 5.60
C ARG A 120 -7.34 -22.51 4.57
N ARG A 121 -8.34 -21.79 4.04
CA ARG A 121 -9.21 -22.33 2.99
C ARG A 121 -8.43 -22.62 1.71
N MET A 122 -7.55 -21.71 1.27
CA MET A 122 -6.74 -21.92 0.08
C MET A 122 -5.83 -23.15 0.20
N ILE A 123 -5.23 -23.38 1.37
CA ILE A 123 -4.42 -24.58 1.62
C ILE A 123 -5.28 -25.84 1.51
N SER A 124 -6.46 -25.86 2.14
CA SER A 124 -7.40 -26.99 2.07
C SER A 124 -7.91 -27.26 0.65
N ASP A 125 -8.23 -26.21 -0.11
CA ASP A 125 -8.70 -26.31 -1.49
C ASP A 125 -7.58 -26.86 -2.40
N SER A 126 -6.34 -26.41 -2.19
CA SER A 126 -5.15 -26.95 -2.86
C SER A 126 -4.94 -28.44 -2.56
N ASP A 127 -5.04 -28.86 -1.29
CA ASP A 127 -4.91 -30.28 -0.91
C ASP A 127 -6.02 -31.14 -1.48
N SER A 128 -7.24 -30.62 -1.51
CA SER A 128 -8.39 -31.29 -2.13
C SER A 128 -8.21 -31.43 -3.63
N ALA A 129 -7.74 -30.37 -4.31
CA ALA A 129 -7.42 -30.39 -5.74
C ALA A 129 -6.30 -31.40 -6.06
N ARG A 130 -5.28 -31.52 -5.21
CA ARG A 130 -4.23 -32.55 -5.34
C ARG A 130 -4.80 -33.97 -5.23
N LYS A 131 -5.67 -34.22 -4.27
CA LYS A 131 -6.33 -35.54 -4.11
C LYS A 131 -7.21 -35.90 -5.30
N VAL A 132 -8.02 -34.96 -5.78
CA VAL A 132 -8.85 -35.16 -6.98
C VAL A 132 -7.97 -35.45 -8.19
N SER A 133 -6.89 -34.68 -8.36
CA SER A 133 -5.94 -34.89 -9.47
C SER A 133 -5.32 -36.29 -9.44
N SER A 134 -4.89 -36.77 -8.27
CA SER A 134 -4.38 -38.14 -8.12
C SER A 134 -5.43 -39.18 -8.49
N SER A 135 -6.66 -39.04 -7.98
CA SER A 135 -7.74 -39.99 -8.27
C SER A 135 -8.14 -40.02 -9.74
N VAL A 136 -8.12 -38.86 -10.42
CA VAL A 136 -8.38 -38.79 -11.86
C VAL A 136 -7.27 -39.51 -12.63
N VAL A 137 -6.00 -39.28 -12.28
CA VAL A 137 -4.87 -40.00 -12.89
C VAL A 137 -5.02 -41.51 -12.71
N ASP A 138 -5.31 -41.98 -11.49
CA ASP A 138 -5.47 -43.41 -11.21
C ASP A 138 -6.60 -44.03 -12.04
N LYS A 139 -7.75 -43.34 -12.15
CA LYS A 139 -8.88 -43.78 -12.97
C LYS A 139 -8.55 -43.79 -14.46
N THR A 140 -7.89 -42.75 -14.97
CA THR A 140 -7.48 -42.68 -16.39
C THR A 140 -6.49 -43.79 -16.73
N VAL A 141 -5.52 -44.07 -15.85
CA VAL A 141 -4.58 -45.20 -16.02
C VAL A 141 -5.33 -46.53 -16.02
N ALA A 142 -6.25 -46.75 -15.08
CA ALA A 142 -7.05 -47.98 -15.03
C ALA A 142 -7.86 -48.20 -16.31
N THR A 143 -8.58 -47.17 -16.80
CA THR A 143 -9.36 -47.24 -18.04
C THR A 143 -8.47 -47.47 -19.27
N ALA A 144 -7.28 -46.86 -19.33
CA ALA A 144 -6.33 -47.10 -20.42
C ALA A 144 -5.82 -48.55 -20.42
N CYS A 145 -5.54 -49.13 -19.25
CA CYS A 145 -5.17 -50.54 -19.12
C CYS A 145 -6.29 -51.49 -19.55
N GLU A 146 -7.52 -51.26 -19.12
CA GLU A 146 -8.68 -52.09 -19.49
C GLU A 146 -8.94 -52.07 -21.01
N ASN A 147 -8.85 -50.89 -21.63
CA ASN A 147 -9.00 -50.72 -23.08
C ASN A 147 -7.83 -51.34 -23.87
N GLY A 148 -6.62 -51.36 -23.32
CA GLY A 148 -5.46 -52.05 -23.90
C GLY A 148 -5.56 -53.58 -23.83
N THR A 149 -6.27 -54.13 -22.84
CA THR A 149 -6.46 -55.59 -22.70
C THR A 149 -7.60 -56.17 -23.54
N SER A 150 -8.55 -55.35 -23.99
CA SER A 150 -9.73 -55.80 -24.75
C SER A 150 -9.49 -55.91 -26.27
N SER A 151 -8.39 -55.38 -26.81
CA SER A 151 -8.02 -55.59 -28.22
C SER A 151 -7.24 -56.88 -28.40
N THR A 152 -7.95 -58.00 -28.44
CA THR A 152 -7.47 -59.21 -29.11
C THR A 152 -7.20 -58.90 -30.58
N GLY A 153 -5.91 -58.88 -30.96
CA GLY A 153 -5.48 -59.00 -32.35
C GLY A 153 -5.39 -57.71 -33.16
N ARG A 154 -4.45 -56.83 -32.83
CA ARG A 154 -3.75 -55.98 -33.81
C ARG A 154 -2.40 -55.60 -33.22
N SER A 155 -1.31 -55.83 -33.95
CA SER A 155 0.03 -55.37 -33.58
C SER A 155 0.08 -53.84 -33.67
N CYS A 156 -0.53 -53.17 -32.70
CA CYS A 156 -0.43 -51.74 -32.52
C CYS A 156 0.92 -51.50 -31.86
N SER A 157 1.78 -50.71 -32.50
CA SER A 157 3.08 -50.40 -31.91
C SER A 157 2.86 -49.66 -30.60
N GLU A 158 3.73 -49.89 -29.60
CA GLU A 158 3.69 -49.22 -28.29
C GLU A 158 3.56 -47.68 -28.43
N SER A 159 4.04 -47.13 -29.55
CA SER A 159 3.91 -45.72 -29.94
C SER A 159 2.48 -45.25 -30.24
N GLU A 160 1.63 -46.09 -30.83
CA GLU A 160 0.25 -45.74 -31.20
C GLU A 160 -0.69 -45.74 -29.99
N PHE A 161 -0.53 -46.70 -29.07
CA PHE A 161 -1.25 -46.72 -27.79
C PHE A 161 -0.92 -45.48 -26.94
N VAL A 162 0.37 -45.15 -26.83
CA VAL A 162 0.82 -43.93 -26.13
C VAL A 162 0.25 -42.67 -26.78
N ARG A 163 0.20 -42.60 -28.11
CA ARG A 163 -0.41 -41.47 -28.83
C ARG A 163 -1.90 -41.29 -28.52
N GLU A 164 -2.64 -42.38 -28.46
CA GLU A 164 -4.08 -42.37 -28.18
C GLU A 164 -4.36 -41.93 -26.74
N VAL A 165 -3.66 -42.50 -25.76
CA VAL A 165 -3.77 -42.10 -24.35
C VAL A 165 -3.43 -40.61 -24.17
N LEU A 166 -2.33 -40.14 -24.80
CA LEU A 166 -1.98 -38.72 -24.78
C LEU A 166 -3.02 -37.82 -25.45
N SER A 167 -3.72 -38.31 -26.47
CA SER A 167 -4.81 -37.59 -27.14
C SER A 167 -5.99 -37.38 -26.19
N GLN A 168 -6.40 -38.43 -25.49
CA GLN A 168 -7.49 -38.38 -24.53
C GLN A 168 -7.16 -37.48 -23.33
N ILE A 169 -5.92 -37.56 -22.81
CA ILE A 169 -5.45 -36.66 -21.75
C ILE A 169 -5.52 -35.20 -22.21
N ARG A 170 -5.04 -34.89 -23.43
CA ARG A 170 -5.10 -33.52 -23.98
C ARG A 170 -6.54 -33.02 -24.10
N HIS A 171 -7.46 -33.87 -24.58
CA HIS A 171 -8.87 -33.50 -24.69
C HIS A 171 -9.48 -33.16 -23.33
N PHE A 172 -9.26 -34.02 -22.33
CA PHE A 172 -9.77 -33.82 -20.98
C PHE A 172 -9.21 -32.55 -20.34
N LEU A 173 -7.90 -32.29 -20.49
CA LEU A 173 -7.28 -31.06 -20.02
C LEU A 173 -7.89 -29.82 -20.67
N ALA A 174 -8.14 -29.86 -21.99
CA ALA A 174 -8.75 -28.75 -22.72
C ALA A 174 -10.22 -28.50 -22.34
N GLU A 175 -10.98 -29.54 -22.01
CA GLU A 175 -12.33 -29.39 -21.46
C GLU A 175 -12.33 -28.81 -20.04
N ASN A 176 -11.42 -29.29 -19.19
CA ASN A 176 -11.30 -28.80 -17.82
C ASN A 176 -10.85 -27.33 -17.78
N GLU A 177 -9.90 -26.94 -18.65
CA GLU A 177 -9.46 -25.56 -18.80
C GLU A 177 -10.62 -24.65 -19.23
N ARG A 178 -11.41 -25.08 -20.22
CA ARG A 178 -12.61 -24.36 -20.65
C ARG A 178 -13.62 -24.20 -19.53
N GLY A 179 -13.93 -25.28 -18.80
CA GLY A 179 -14.87 -25.27 -17.69
C GLY A 179 -14.43 -24.32 -16.58
N THR A 180 -13.16 -24.39 -16.19
CA THR A 180 -12.57 -23.51 -15.19
C THR A 180 -12.61 -22.04 -15.62
N LYS A 181 -12.23 -21.74 -16.87
CA LYS A 181 -12.26 -20.38 -17.41
C LYS A 181 -13.68 -19.82 -17.46
N ALA A 182 -14.66 -20.63 -17.84
CA ALA A 182 -16.06 -20.24 -17.87
C ALA A 182 -16.59 -19.92 -16.46
N PHE A 183 -16.28 -20.78 -15.48
CA PHE A 183 -16.67 -20.57 -14.08
C PHE A 183 -16.07 -19.27 -13.50
N ILE A 184 -14.76 -19.06 -13.68
CA ILE A 184 -14.10 -17.84 -13.21
C ILE A 184 -14.70 -16.60 -13.86
N THR A 185 -14.93 -16.64 -15.18
CA THR A 185 -15.52 -15.51 -15.92
C THR A 185 -16.91 -15.17 -15.39
N GLN A 186 -17.74 -16.20 -15.15
CA GLN A 186 -19.08 -16.01 -14.59
C GLN A 186 -19.02 -15.36 -13.21
N GLU A 187 -18.14 -15.82 -12.33
CA GLU A 187 -18.04 -15.28 -10.98
C GLU A 187 -17.46 -13.86 -10.95
N CYS A 188 -16.49 -13.56 -11.81
CA CYS A 188 -15.99 -12.19 -12.00
C CYS A 188 -17.11 -11.24 -12.45
N ASN A 189 -17.91 -11.64 -13.44
CA ASN A 189 -19.05 -10.83 -13.91
C ASN A 189 -20.07 -10.59 -12.79
N ARG A 190 -20.40 -11.63 -12.02
CA ARG A 190 -21.32 -11.53 -10.87
C ARG A 190 -20.82 -10.52 -9.82
N ILE A 191 -19.52 -10.54 -9.52
CA ILE A 191 -18.91 -9.59 -8.58
C ILE A 191 -18.95 -8.16 -9.14
N VAL A 192 -18.60 -7.97 -10.42
CA VAL A 192 -18.61 -6.66 -11.08
C VAL A 192 -20.02 -6.07 -11.08
N GLU A 193 -21.05 -6.85 -11.40
CA GLU A 193 -22.45 -6.41 -11.36
C GLU A 193 -22.86 -6.00 -9.94
N SER A 194 -22.51 -6.81 -8.93
CA SER A 194 -22.82 -6.50 -7.53
C SER A 194 -22.15 -5.21 -7.05
N LEU A 195 -20.91 -4.95 -7.47
CA LEU A 195 -20.20 -3.71 -7.14
C LEU A 195 -20.78 -2.51 -7.90
N THR A 196 -21.17 -2.69 -9.16
CA THR A 196 -21.79 -1.64 -9.98
C THR A 196 -23.11 -1.18 -9.38
N GLU A 197 -23.95 -2.10 -8.91
CA GLU A 197 -25.22 -1.74 -8.24
C GLU A 197 -25.00 -1.02 -6.91
N LYS A 198 -23.94 -1.35 -6.16
CA LYS A 198 -23.61 -0.64 -4.91
C LYS A 198 -23.06 0.76 -5.11
N LEU A 199 -22.61 1.10 -6.32
CA LEU A 199 -22.06 2.42 -6.67
C LEU A 199 -23.10 3.37 -7.29
N LYS A 200 -24.32 2.89 -7.56
CA LYS A 200 -25.47 3.71 -7.95
C LYS A 200 -26.21 4.23 -6.72
#